data_AF-A0A950PMV5-F1
#
_entry.id   AF-A0A950PMV5-F1
#
_cell.length_a   1.000
_cell.length_b   1.000
_cell.length_c   1.000
_cell.angle_alpha   90.00
_cell.angle_beta   90.00
_cell.angle_gamma   90.00
#
_symmetry.space_group_name_H-M   'P 1'
#
loop_
_entity.id
_entity.type
_entity.pdbx_description
1 polymer ?
#
loop_
_entity_poly.entity_id
_entity_poly.type
_entity_poly.pdbx_seq_one_letter_code
_entity_poly.pdbx_strand_id
1 'polypeptide(L)' 'MFGRKPAQQPAEMLAQAEQTRADGLARRIGQISSDPTNPSRGSLPLYQAAYQDASGNAAAHTAQPEKPRRKWGRGK' A
#
# COMPACT_ATOMS: atom_id res chain seq x y z
N MET A 1 -4.44 -29.14 -16.80
CA MET A 1 -4.08 -29.14 -15.36
C MET A 1 -4.15 -27.70 -14.89
N PHE A 2 -5.12 -27.38 -14.02
CA PHE A 2 -5.40 -26.02 -13.59
C PHE A 2 -4.24 -25.47 -12.75
N GLY A 3 -3.78 -24.28 -13.12
CA GLY A 3 -2.63 -23.60 -12.53
C GLY A 3 -2.78 -23.47 -11.01
N ARG A 4 -1.69 -23.78 -10.31
CA ARG A 4 -1.51 -23.46 -8.90
C ARG A 4 -1.96 -22.00 -8.68
N LYS A 5 -2.95 -21.79 -7.82
CA LYS A 5 -3.17 -20.47 -7.21
C LYS A 5 -1.81 -19.95 -6.74
N PRO A 6 -1.43 -18.69 -7.00
CA PRO A 6 -0.26 -18.14 -6.34
C PRO A 6 -0.53 -18.32 -4.84
N ALA A 7 0.31 -19.10 -4.18
CA ALA A 7 0.30 -19.16 -2.73
C ALA A 7 0.54 -17.72 -2.29
N GLN A 8 -0.46 -17.11 -1.66
CA GLN A 8 -0.39 -15.75 -1.13
C GLN A 8 0.96 -15.62 -0.42
N GLN A 9 1.90 -14.91 -1.01
CA GLN A 9 3.23 -14.86 -0.43
C GLN A 9 3.12 -14.07 0.87
N PRO A 10 3.84 -14.42 1.95
CA PRO A 10 3.77 -13.67 3.20
C PRO A 10 3.98 -12.16 3.02
N ALA A 11 4.70 -11.75 1.97
CA ALA A 11 4.81 -10.36 1.52
C ALA A 11 3.48 -9.73 1.10
N GLU A 12 2.62 -10.44 0.36
CA GLU A 12 1.30 -9.92 -0.07
C GLU A 12 0.33 -9.75 1.10
N MET A 13 0.38 -10.64 2.10
CA MET A 13 -0.41 -10.47 3.34
C MET A 13 0.02 -9.21 4.10
N LEU A 14 1.34 -9.00 4.22
CA LEU A 14 1.86 -7.78 4.85
C LEU A 14 1.46 -6.54 4.06
N ALA A 15 1.57 -6.58 2.73
CA ALA A 15 1.18 -5.48 1.86
C ALA A 15 -0.30 -5.11 2.05
N GLN A 16 -1.19 -6.11 2.10
CA GLN A 16 -2.62 -5.89 2.33
C GLN A 16 -2.91 -5.30 3.72
N ALA A 17 -2.21 -5.77 4.75
CA ALA A 17 -2.35 -5.25 6.10
C ALA A 17 -1.91 -3.78 6.18
N GLU A 18 -0.79 -3.44 5.56
CA GLU A 18 -0.24 -2.08 5.52
C GLU A 18 -1.10 -1.15 4.65
N GLN A 19 -1.68 -1.64 3.56
CA GLN A 19 -2.67 -0.88 2.78
C GLN A 19 -3.91 -0.55 3.62
N THR A 20 -4.43 -1.54 4.37
CA THR A 20 -5.60 -1.34 5.25
C THR A 20 -5.28 -0.33 6.36
N ARG A 21 -4.06 -0.38 6.90
CA ARG A 21 -3.55 0.60 7.85
C ARG A 21 -3.47 2.00 7.24
N ALA A 22 -2.93 2.12 6.02
CA ALA A 22 -2.84 3.39 5.30
C ALA A 22 -4.23 4.01 5.04
N ASP A 23 -5.22 3.20 4.63
CA ASP A 23 -6.59 3.67 4.39
C ASP A 23 -7.23 4.22 5.68
N GLY A 24 -7.04 3.54 6.81
CA GLY A 24 -7.51 3.99 8.11
C GLY A 24 -6.87 5.31 8.54
N LEU A 25 -5.56 5.46 8.34
CA LEU A 25 -4.82 6.68 8.63
C LEU A 25 -5.27 7.84 7.72
N ALA A 26 -5.47 7.60 6.43
CA ALA A 26 -5.97 8.60 5.49
C ALA A 26 -7.34 9.15 5.92
N ARG A 27 -8.26 8.27 6.33
CA ARG A 27 -9.57 8.68 6.88
C ARG A 27 -9.42 9.54 8.13
N ARG A 28 -8.53 9.15 9.05
CA ARG A 28 -8.29 9.90 10.29
C ARG A 28 -7.67 11.26 10.03
N ILE A 29 -6.70 11.35 9.12
CA ILE A 29 -6.10 12.61 8.66
C ILE A 29 -7.18 13.52 8.09
N GLY A 30 -8.06 12.98 7.24
CA GLY A 30 -9.20 13.73 6.67
C GLY A 30 -10.09 14.31 7.76
N GLN A 31 -10.50 13.51 8.74
CA GLN A 31 -11.32 13.95 9.88
C GLN A 31 -10.65 15.09 10.67
N ILE A 32 -9.37 14.93 11.03
CA ILE A 32 -8.62 15.94 11.79
C ILE A 32 -8.43 17.22 10.97
N SER A 33 -8.17 17.09 9.66
CA SER A 33 -7.93 18.24 8.77
C SER A 33 -9.21 19.02 8.51
N SER A 34 -10.36 18.33 8.44
CA SER A 34 -11.67 18.94 8.16
C SER A 34 -12.28 19.70 9.32
N ASP A 35 -11.82 19.45 10.56
CA ASP A 35 -12.34 20.07 11.77
C ASP A 35 -11.23 20.84 12.52
N PRO A 36 -11.25 22.19 12.51
CA PRO A 36 -10.26 23.00 13.19
C PRO A 36 -10.33 22.93 14.73
N THR A 37 -11.40 22.36 15.29
CA THR A 37 -11.57 22.15 16.73
C THR A 37 -11.20 20.73 17.17
N ASN A 38 -10.81 19.87 16.23
CA ASN A 38 -10.52 18.47 16.53
C ASN A 38 -9.38 18.35 17.55
N PRO A 39 -9.56 17.60 18.66
CA PRO A 39 -8.59 17.51 19.75
C PRO A 39 -7.26 16.88 19.31
N SER A 40 -7.25 16.10 18.23
CA SER A 40 -6.05 15.44 17.70
C SER A 40 -5.26 16.30 16.70
N ARG A 41 -5.61 17.58 16.49
CA ARG A 41 -4.90 18.45 15.52
C ARG A 41 -3.41 18.59 15.77
N GLY A 42 -2.99 18.70 17.03
CA GLY A 42 -1.57 18.77 17.38
C GLY A 42 -0.78 17.52 16.96
N SER A 43 -1.45 16.39 16.82
CA SER A 43 -0.86 15.11 16.42
C SER A 43 -0.98 14.83 14.92
N LEU A 44 -1.53 15.77 14.12
CA LEU A 44 -1.69 15.59 12.67
C LEU A 44 -0.39 15.17 11.96
N PRO A 45 0.80 15.74 12.28
CA PRO A 45 2.06 15.30 11.67
C PRO A 45 2.40 13.84 11.96
N LEU A 46 2.04 13.32 13.15
CA LEU A 46 2.30 11.92 13.51
C LEU A 46 1.43 10.96 12.70
N TYR A 47 0.15 11.32 12.47
CA TYR A 47 -0.72 10.54 11.60
C TYR A 47 -0.23 10.54 10.16
N GLN A 48 0.28 11.68 9.67
CA GLN A 48 0.86 11.79 8.33
C GLN A 48 2.13 10.93 8.17
N ALA A 49 3.03 10.96 9.15
CA ALA A 49 4.23 10.11 9.13
C ALA A 49 3.86 8.62 9.14
N ALA A 50 2.93 8.22 10.02
CA ALA A 50 2.45 6.84 10.05
C ALA A 50 1.79 6.40 8.72
N TYR A 51 1.10 7.32 8.04
CA TYR A 51 0.50 7.05 6.73
C TYR A 51 1.57 6.82 5.66
N GLN A 52 2.64 7.63 5.66
CA GLN A 52 3.76 7.49 4.73
C GLN A 52 4.45 6.14 4.92
N ASP A 53 4.73 5.75 6.17
CA ASP A 53 5.33 4.44 6.49
C ASP A 53 4.45 3.29 6.02
N ALA A 54 3.15 3.30 6.37
CA ALA A 54 2.23 2.23 5.98
C ALA A 54 2.09 2.12 4.45
N SER A 55 1.96 3.26 3.76
CA SER A 55 1.90 3.29 2.31
C SER A 55 3.19 2.80 1.66
N GLY A 56 4.34 3.15 2.22
CA GLY A 56 5.66 2.70 1.78
C GLY A 56 5.81 1.19 1.94
N ASN A 57 5.43 0.65 3.10
CA ASN A 57 5.46 -0.80 3.35
C ASN A 57 4.52 -1.55 2.41
N ALA A 58 3.29 -1.06 2.22
CA ALA A 58 2.34 -1.64 1.28
C ALA A 58 2.94 -1.71 -0.14
N ALA A 59 3.53 -0.62 -0.63
CA ALA A 59 4.15 -0.55 -1.95
C ALA A 59 5.38 -1.47 -2.08
N ALA A 60 6.24 -1.53 -1.05
CA ALA A 60 7.45 -2.35 -1.05
C ALA A 60 7.16 -3.86 -1.04
N HIS A 61 6.04 -4.27 -0.44
CA HIS A 61 5.67 -5.67 -0.30
C HIS A 61 4.58 -6.13 -1.29
N THR A 62 4.06 -5.23 -2.13
CA THR A 62 3.17 -5.58 -3.22
C THR A 62 3.98 -6.13 -4.40
N ALA A 63 3.62 -7.32 -4.89
CA ALA A 63 4.19 -7.86 -6.12
C ALA A 63 3.90 -6.91 -7.29
N GLN A 64 4.95 -6.32 -7.86
CA GLN A 64 4.83 -5.55 -9.09
C GLN A 64 4.58 -6.53 -10.26
N PRO A 65 3.66 -6.23 -11.18
CA PRO A 65 3.46 -7.07 -12.35
C PRO A 65 4.79 -7.16 -13.13
N GLU A 66 5.27 -8.39 -13.37
CA GLU A 66 6.43 -8.59 -14.23
C GLU A 66 6.16 -7.96 -15.59
N LYS A 67 6.97 -6.97 -15.98
CA LYS A 67 6.92 -6.44 -17.34
C LYS A 67 7.02 -7.64 -18.30
N PRO A 68 6.08 -7.81 -19.25
CA PRO A 68 6.18 -8.90 -20.19
C PRO A 68 7.53 -8.78 -20.89
N ARG A 69 8.38 -9.79 -20.71
CA ARG A 69 9.60 -9.96 -21.52
C ARG A 69 9.16 -10.07 -22.96
N ARG A 70 9.07 -8.95 -23.66
CA ARG A 70 8.93 -8.89 -25.12
C ARG A 70 10.16 -9.58 -25.71
N LYS A 71 10.06 -10.89 -25.94
CA LYS A 71 10.90 -11.57 -26.92
C LYS A 71 10.47 -11.06 -28.28
N TRP A 72 11.02 -9.93 -28.70
CA TRP A 72 11.05 -9.60 -30.12
C TRP A 72 11.87 -10.70 -30.78
N GLY A 73 11.19 -11.57 -31.52
CA GLY A 73 11.84 -12.61 -32.31
C GLY A 73 12.84 -11.96 -33.27
N ARG A 74 14.09 -12.42 -33.25
CA ARG A 74 14.93 -12.34 -34.44
C ARG A 74 14.28 -13.23 -35.50
N GLY A 75 13.45 -12.63 -36.34
CA GLY A 75 13.17 -13.15 -37.66
C GLY A 75 14.46 -13.05 -38.48
N LYS A 76 14.80 -14.16 -39.14
CA LYS A 76 15.96 -14.33 -40.01
C LYS A 76 16.09 -13.25 -41.07
#